data_AF-A0A1B8CZD6-F1
#
_entry.id   AF-A0A1B8CZD6-F1
#
_cell.length_a   1.000
_cell.length_b   1.000
_cell.length_c   1.000
_cell.angle_alpha   90.00
_cell.angle_beta   90.00
_cell.angle_gamma   90.00
#
_symmetry.space_group_name_H-M   'P 1'
#
loop_
_entity.id
_entity.type
_entity.pdbx_description
1 polymer ?
#
loop_
_entity_poly.entity_id
_entity_poly.type
_entity_poly.pdbx_seq_one_letter_code
_entity_poly.pdbx_strand_id
1 'polypeptide(L)'
;MVYIPKSTFVVDVQLINTTTDITVKSGDLLQPELKGQDTLYLPTFAFLIRHRASGRSVLFDCGSRKDWKNLPPAIVPSVATSGVHIEKSVDEILLEGGQDLNELTSIIWSHWHWDHIGDASRFPKTTELVVGPNFKENFMPGYPTKEDALLLDSDFEGRNVREIKFSDDLQIGGFPAHDFFGDGSLYLLDAPGHAVGHIASLARTTVNTFVLLGGDSCHFPGVFRPSAHLTLPSTIPSTVRMDARFPRPCPSSCFTSIHPVQDQASSTPFYNLPQAKGGWYADPPRAQERVTSLSELDGDENILVLIAHDMAMLEIKELFPRHNINAWKEKGWKERFAWSFLNELPNDAGKARREFEDAERLDIKSPDNEDWRSR
;
A
#
# COMPACT_ATOMS: atom_id res chain seq x y z
N MET A 1 5.29 -22.63 0.71
CA MET A 1 3.85 -22.47 0.94
C MET A 1 3.69 -21.97 2.36
N VAL A 2 3.08 -20.81 2.53
CA VAL A 2 2.97 -20.13 3.82
C VAL A 2 1.91 -20.81 4.67
N TYR A 3 2.21 -21.07 5.94
CA TYR A 3 1.22 -21.62 6.86
C TYR A 3 0.22 -20.53 7.28
N ILE A 4 -1.08 -20.82 7.10
CA ILE A 4 -2.18 -19.99 7.57
C ILE A 4 -3.18 -20.92 8.28
N PRO A 5 -3.69 -20.57 9.48
CA PRO A 5 -4.68 -21.40 10.17
C PRO A 5 -5.88 -21.75 9.29
N LYS A 6 -6.37 -22.98 9.41
CA LYS A 6 -7.52 -23.44 8.61
C LYS A 6 -8.79 -22.73 9.07
N SER A 7 -9.56 -22.23 8.12
CA SER A 7 -10.90 -21.70 8.32
C SER A 7 -11.73 -21.84 7.05
N THR A 8 -13.05 -21.92 7.21
CA THR A 8 -14.03 -21.86 6.12
C THR A 8 -14.70 -20.48 6.02
N PHE A 9 -14.46 -19.57 6.97
CA PHE A 9 -14.98 -18.21 6.96
C PHE A 9 -14.21 -17.34 5.98
N VAL A 10 -14.92 -16.52 5.22
CA VAL A 10 -14.34 -15.66 4.17
C VAL A 10 -14.94 -14.27 4.25
N VAL A 11 -14.20 -13.30 3.73
CA VAL A 11 -14.64 -11.92 3.55
C VAL A 11 -14.75 -11.59 2.06
N ASP A 12 -15.67 -10.69 1.70
CA ASP A 12 -15.65 -10.03 0.39
C ASP A 12 -14.73 -8.81 0.45
N VAL A 13 -13.84 -8.66 -0.52
CA VAL A 13 -12.91 -7.54 -0.60
C VAL A 13 -13.24 -6.71 -1.83
N GLN A 14 -13.57 -5.44 -1.67
CA GLN A 14 -13.82 -4.52 -2.77
C GLN A 14 -12.71 -3.49 -2.84
N LEU A 15 -12.08 -3.36 -4.00
CA LEU A 15 -11.02 -2.38 -4.27
C LEU A 15 -11.63 -1.00 -4.54
N ILE A 16 -11.11 0.03 -3.87
CA ILE A 16 -11.48 1.43 -4.05
C ILE A 16 -10.23 2.17 -4.54
N ASN A 17 -10.29 2.77 -5.73
CA ASN A 17 -9.33 3.81 -6.11
C ASN A 17 -9.71 5.06 -5.31
N THR A 18 -8.82 5.56 -4.46
CA THR A 18 -9.13 6.70 -3.57
C THR A 18 -9.04 8.04 -4.28
N THR A 19 -8.66 8.04 -5.56
CA THR A 19 -8.39 9.22 -6.39
C THR A 19 -7.28 10.11 -5.84
N THR A 20 -6.52 9.62 -4.86
CA THR A 20 -5.28 10.23 -4.38
C THR A 20 -4.14 9.68 -5.24
N ASP A 21 -3.54 10.55 -6.03
CA ASP A 21 -2.38 10.26 -6.85
C ASP A 21 -1.20 11.11 -6.37
N ILE A 22 -0.05 10.47 -6.16
CA ILE A 22 1.14 11.09 -5.59
C ILE A 22 2.32 10.89 -6.54
N THR A 23 3.11 11.92 -6.73
CA THR A 23 4.32 11.93 -7.54
C THR A 23 5.48 12.39 -6.68
N VAL A 24 6.51 11.54 -6.57
CA VAL A 24 7.67 11.75 -5.70
C VAL A 24 8.97 11.35 -6.40
N LYS A 25 10.12 11.80 -5.90
CA LYS A 25 11.42 11.36 -6.42
C LYS A 25 11.63 9.88 -6.09
N SER A 26 12.10 9.10 -7.05
CA SER A 26 12.31 7.66 -6.82
C SER A 26 13.34 7.40 -5.72
N GLY A 27 14.40 8.21 -5.63
CA GLY A 27 15.45 8.07 -4.62
C GLY A 27 14.97 8.28 -3.18
N ASP A 28 13.81 8.90 -2.97
CA ASP A 28 13.20 9.03 -1.63
C ASP A 28 12.64 7.69 -1.13
N LEU A 29 12.33 6.75 -2.05
CA LEU A 29 11.65 5.48 -1.76
C LEU A 29 12.42 4.24 -2.19
N LEU A 30 13.39 4.36 -3.11
CA LEU A 30 14.10 3.25 -3.75
C LEU A 30 15.61 3.49 -3.78
N GLN A 31 16.39 2.41 -3.67
CA GLN A 31 17.82 2.41 -3.96
C GLN A 31 18.27 1.07 -4.60
N PRO A 32 19.28 1.06 -5.49
CA PRO A 32 19.94 2.23 -6.06
C PRO A 32 19.00 2.99 -7.01
N GLU A 33 19.32 4.24 -7.32
CA GLU A 33 18.61 4.98 -8.37
C GLU A 33 18.93 4.37 -9.74
N LEU A 34 17.90 4.09 -10.54
CA LEU A 34 18.07 3.71 -11.95
C LEU A 34 17.87 4.92 -12.85
N LYS A 35 18.84 5.18 -13.72
CA LYS A 35 18.79 6.28 -14.68
C LYS A 35 17.55 6.15 -15.58
N GLY A 36 16.74 7.20 -15.63
CA GLY A 36 15.50 7.21 -16.41
C GLY A 36 14.26 6.77 -15.62
N GLN A 37 14.39 6.54 -14.31
CA GLN A 37 13.28 6.39 -13.37
C GLN A 37 13.47 7.37 -12.22
N ASP A 38 13.50 8.68 -12.53
CA ASP A 38 13.79 9.72 -11.53
C ASP A 38 12.58 10.03 -10.63
N THR A 39 11.39 9.59 -11.03
CA THR A 39 10.12 9.88 -10.37
C THR A 39 9.25 8.62 -10.32
N LEU A 40 8.55 8.43 -9.21
CA LEU A 40 7.49 7.43 -9.07
C LEU A 40 6.13 8.12 -9.08
N TYR A 41 5.17 7.46 -9.73
CA TYR A 41 3.77 7.79 -9.64
C TYR A 41 3.06 6.71 -8.84
N LEU A 42 2.39 7.14 -7.79
CA LEU A 42 1.86 6.35 -6.70
C LEU A 42 0.35 6.62 -6.63
N PRO A 43 -0.49 5.84 -7.33
CA PRO A 43 -1.92 5.85 -7.07
C PRO A 43 -2.16 5.31 -5.66
N THR A 44 -3.23 5.71 -5.00
CA THR A 44 -3.56 5.16 -3.68
C THR A 44 -4.87 4.39 -3.72
N PHE A 45 -4.90 3.28 -2.98
CA PHE A 45 -6.05 2.39 -2.92
C PHE A 45 -6.49 2.13 -1.48
N ALA A 46 -7.81 1.99 -1.31
CA ALA A 46 -8.45 1.56 -0.08
C ALA A 46 -9.28 0.30 -0.36
N PHE A 47 -9.71 -0.39 0.70
CA PHE A 47 -10.44 -1.64 0.57
C PHE A 47 -11.65 -1.69 1.49
N LEU A 48 -12.83 -1.89 0.92
CA LEU A 48 -14.03 -2.20 1.69
C LEU A 48 -14.12 -3.72 1.86
N ILE A 49 -14.01 -4.17 3.10
CA ILE A 49 -14.06 -5.58 3.50
C ILE A 49 -15.41 -5.86 4.15
N ARG A 50 -16.18 -6.80 3.59
CA ARG A 50 -17.46 -7.25 4.15
C ARG A 50 -17.31 -8.65 4.73
N HIS A 51 -17.53 -8.77 6.02
CA HIS A 51 -17.52 -10.04 6.71
C HIS A 51 -18.84 -10.78 6.50
N ARG A 52 -18.81 -11.87 5.71
CA ARG A 52 -20.05 -12.56 5.29
C ARG A 52 -20.85 -13.14 6.45
N ALA A 53 -20.19 -13.67 7.48
CA ALA A 53 -20.88 -14.36 8.55
C ALA A 53 -21.62 -13.42 9.51
N SER A 54 -21.07 -12.23 9.77
CA SER A 54 -21.68 -11.25 10.68
C SER A 54 -22.33 -10.05 9.99
N GLY A 55 -22.15 -9.90 8.68
CA GLY A 55 -22.58 -8.71 7.92
C GLY A 55 -21.81 -7.43 8.27
N ARG A 56 -20.70 -7.51 9.02
CA ARG A 56 -19.91 -6.33 9.42
C ARG A 56 -19.10 -5.82 8.24
N SER A 57 -19.10 -4.51 8.03
CA SER A 57 -18.25 -3.85 7.05
C SER A 57 -17.09 -3.14 7.73
N VAL A 58 -15.92 -3.23 7.14
CA VAL A 58 -14.66 -2.65 7.61
C VAL A 58 -13.97 -1.98 6.44
N LEU A 59 -13.51 -0.76 6.64
CA LEU A 59 -12.70 -0.04 5.65
C LEU A 59 -11.22 -0.18 6.02
N PHE A 60 -10.37 -0.61 5.10
CA PHE A 60 -8.92 -0.63 5.26
C PHE A 60 -8.31 0.48 4.40
N ASP A 61 -7.68 1.45 5.06
CA ASP A 61 -7.23 2.74 4.53
C ASP A 61 -8.32 3.61 3.88
N CYS A 62 -8.00 4.89 3.71
CA CYS A 62 -8.95 5.94 3.35
C CYS A 62 -8.45 6.93 2.30
N GLY A 63 -7.28 6.72 1.70
CA GLY A 63 -6.69 7.73 0.82
C GLY A 63 -6.36 9.03 1.57
N SER A 64 -6.27 10.13 0.84
CA SER A 64 -6.18 11.46 1.43
C SER A 64 -7.53 12.20 1.42
N ARG A 65 -7.69 13.13 2.36
CA ARG A 65 -8.76 14.12 2.32
C ARG A 65 -8.55 15.09 1.15
N LYS A 66 -9.58 15.32 0.35
CA LYS A 66 -9.55 16.25 -0.79
C LYS A 66 -9.14 17.68 -0.38
N ASP A 67 -9.54 18.11 0.80
CA ASP A 67 -9.18 19.37 1.40
C ASP A 67 -7.92 19.26 2.26
N TRP A 68 -6.86 18.60 1.75
CA TRP A 68 -5.60 18.32 2.46
C TRP A 68 -4.94 19.52 3.14
N LYS A 69 -5.27 20.76 2.75
CA LYS A 69 -4.83 21.98 3.46
C LYS A 69 -5.37 22.09 4.89
N ASN A 70 -6.39 21.29 5.24
CA ASN A 70 -6.95 21.15 6.58
C ASN A 70 -6.33 19.97 7.37
N LEU A 71 -5.31 19.29 6.83
CA LEU A 71 -4.44 18.43 7.62
C LEU A 71 -3.74 19.24 8.72
N PRO A 72 -3.15 18.59 9.74
CA PRO A 72 -2.40 19.28 10.77
C PRO A 72 -1.34 20.21 10.16
N PRO A 73 -1.11 21.41 10.72
CA PRO A 73 -0.14 22.37 10.17
C PRO A 73 1.26 21.78 9.99
N ALA A 74 1.64 20.80 10.81
CA ALA A 74 2.92 20.08 10.70
C ALA A 74 3.05 19.22 9.42
N ILE A 75 1.94 18.76 8.84
CA ILE A 75 1.91 17.84 7.69
C ILE A 75 1.71 18.59 6.37
N VAL A 76 0.96 19.69 6.38
CA VAL A 76 0.63 20.48 5.17
C VAL A 76 1.86 20.81 4.30
N PRO A 77 3.03 21.19 4.84
CA PRO A 77 4.21 21.45 4.01
C PRO A 77 4.69 20.23 3.21
N SER A 78 4.67 19.03 3.81
CA SER A 78 5.11 17.79 3.16
C SER A 78 4.21 17.45 1.96
N VAL A 79 2.89 17.60 2.14
CA VAL A 79 1.91 17.42 1.06
C VAL A 79 2.12 18.46 -0.04
N ALA A 80 2.36 19.72 0.32
CA ALA A 80 2.56 20.81 -0.63
C ALA A 80 3.84 20.66 -1.48
N THR A 81 4.85 19.96 -0.98
CA THR A 81 6.09 19.66 -1.73
C THR A 81 6.02 18.39 -2.58
N SER A 82 4.94 17.61 -2.42
CA SER A 82 4.68 16.41 -3.22
C SER A 82 3.81 16.76 -4.44
N GLY A 83 3.97 16.03 -5.54
CA GLY A 83 3.04 16.15 -6.65
C GLY A 83 1.74 15.43 -6.32
N VAL A 84 0.73 16.13 -5.78
CA VAL A 84 -0.51 15.52 -5.32
C VAL A 84 -1.72 15.93 -6.16
N HIS A 85 -2.53 14.95 -6.55
CA HIS A 85 -3.86 15.14 -7.12
C HIS A 85 -4.88 14.33 -6.33
N ILE A 86 -5.95 14.98 -5.85
CA ILE A 86 -7.03 14.32 -5.11
C ILE A 86 -8.36 14.78 -5.69
N GLU A 87 -9.06 13.89 -6.40
CA GLU A 87 -10.36 14.22 -7.01
C GLU A 87 -11.49 14.23 -5.96
N LYS A 88 -11.49 13.21 -5.08
CA LYS A 88 -12.51 12.94 -4.06
C LYS A 88 -11.88 12.35 -2.80
N SER A 89 -12.50 12.65 -1.66
CA SER A 89 -12.25 11.91 -0.41
C SER A 89 -12.96 10.55 -0.46
N VAL A 90 -12.45 9.55 0.27
CA VAL A 90 -13.04 8.20 0.25
C VAL A 90 -14.49 8.15 0.74
N ASP A 91 -14.89 9.04 1.65
CA ASP A 91 -16.28 9.12 2.13
C ASP A 91 -17.24 9.55 1.00
N GLU A 92 -16.82 10.47 0.13
CA GLU A 92 -17.56 10.84 -1.08
C GLU A 92 -17.69 9.63 -2.02
N ILE A 93 -16.60 8.89 -2.25
CA ILE A 93 -16.58 7.71 -3.12
C ILE A 93 -17.53 6.62 -2.60
N LEU A 94 -17.49 6.36 -1.29
CA LEU A 94 -18.37 5.38 -0.64
C LEU A 94 -19.84 5.76 -0.78
N LEU A 95 -20.20 7.01 -0.48
CA LEU A 95 -21.58 7.51 -0.59
C LEU A 95 -22.09 7.46 -2.04
N GLU A 96 -21.28 7.88 -3.01
CA GLU A 96 -21.63 7.82 -4.44
C GLU A 96 -21.81 6.37 -4.92
N GLY A 97 -21.04 5.44 -4.37
CA GLY A 97 -21.21 4.02 -4.61
C GLY A 97 -22.39 3.38 -3.89
N GLY A 98 -23.14 4.15 -3.09
CA GLY A 98 -24.30 3.69 -2.33
C GLY A 98 -23.97 2.97 -1.02
N GLN A 99 -22.75 3.11 -0.51
CA GLN A 99 -22.39 2.61 0.81
C GLN A 99 -22.83 3.62 1.89
N ASP A 100 -23.70 3.19 2.80
CA ASP A 100 -24.03 3.96 3.99
C ASP A 100 -22.84 3.89 4.98
N LEU A 101 -22.30 5.05 5.35
CA LEU A 101 -21.18 5.14 6.29
C LEU A 101 -21.57 4.65 7.70
N ASN A 102 -22.86 4.62 8.05
CA ASN A 102 -23.35 4.08 9.32
C ASN A 102 -23.26 2.55 9.41
N GLU A 103 -23.09 1.86 8.29
CA GLU A 103 -22.89 0.40 8.28
C GLU A 103 -21.42 0.01 8.49
N LEU A 104 -20.49 0.97 8.45
CA LEU A 104 -19.08 0.72 8.72
C LEU A 104 -18.86 0.56 10.23
N THR A 105 -18.45 -0.65 10.61
CA THR A 105 -18.17 -0.97 12.01
C THR A 105 -16.80 -0.51 12.47
N SER A 106 -15.81 -0.56 11.56
CA SER A 106 -14.44 -0.16 11.84
C SER A 106 -13.79 0.46 10.61
N ILE A 107 -12.89 1.42 10.82
CA ILE A 107 -11.86 1.86 9.88
C ILE A 107 -10.54 1.34 10.44
N ILE A 108 -9.77 0.64 9.62
CA ILE A 108 -8.41 0.22 9.93
C ILE A 108 -7.48 1.12 9.14
N TRP A 109 -6.62 1.85 9.86
CA TRP A 109 -5.49 2.51 9.22
C TRP A 109 -4.31 1.56 9.21
N SER A 110 -3.77 1.29 8.02
CA SER A 110 -2.49 0.61 7.86
C SER A 110 -1.41 1.39 8.62
N HIS A 111 -1.43 2.71 8.53
CA HIS A 111 -0.62 3.64 9.33
C HIS A 111 -1.17 5.08 9.23
N TRP A 112 -0.48 6.02 9.86
CA TRP A 112 -0.97 7.39 10.09
C TRP A 112 -0.68 8.41 8.98
N HIS A 113 0.02 8.03 7.90
CA HIS A 113 0.35 9.00 6.85
C HIS A 113 -0.90 9.55 6.15
N TRP A 114 -0.79 10.79 5.68
CA TRP A 114 -1.90 11.64 5.22
C TRP A 114 -2.67 11.09 4.02
N ASP A 115 -2.09 10.17 3.28
CA ASP A 115 -2.66 9.49 2.13
C ASP A 115 -3.30 8.13 2.48
N HIS A 116 -3.34 7.76 3.75
CA HIS A 116 -4.01 6.53 4.23
C HIS A 116 -5.18 6.81 5.17
N ILE A 117 -5.24 8.01 5.77
CA ILE A 117 -6.16 8.30 6.88
C ILE A 117 -7.47 8.96 6.49
N GLY A 118 -7.54 9.60 5.31
CA GLY A 118 -8.71 10.35 4.85
C GLY A 118 -9.13 11.48 5.80
N ASP A 119 -10.44 11.70 5.94
CA ASP A 119 -11.03 12.56 6.98
C ASP A 119 -11.94 11.70 7.89
N ALA A 120 -11.39 11.21 8.99
CA ALA A 120 -12.13 10.35 9.91
C ALA A 120 -13.33 11.07 10.56
N SER A 121 -13.37 12.41 10.59
CA SER A 121 -14.51 13.16 11.13
C SER A 121 -15.79 13.01 10.28
N ARG A 122 -15.65 12.58 9.02
CA ARG A 122 -16.76 12.37 8.08
C ARG A 122 -17.58 11.12 8.36
N PHE A 123 -17.01 10.16 9.08
CA PHE A 123 -17.67 8.92 9.46
C PHE A 123 -18.50 9.10 10.74
N PRO A 124 -19.45 8.21 11.07
CA PRO A 124 -20.16 8.26 12.36
C PRO A 124 -19.23 7.96 13.52
N LYS A 125 -19.36 8.65 14.66
CA LYS A 125 -18.50 8.44 15.86
C LYS A 125 -18.56 7.01 16.42
N THR A 126 -19.58 6.24 16.05
CA THR A 126 -19.73 4.81 16.38
C THR A 126 -18.81 3.88 15.58
N THR A 127 -18.28 4.33 14.44
CA THR A 127 -17.26 3.58 13.68
C THR A 127 -15.94 3.60 14.46
N GLU A 128 -15.50 2.42 14.88
CA GLU A 128 -14.23 2.21 15.58
C GLU A 128 -13.05 2.58 14.68
N LEU A 129 -12.02 3.23 15.24
CA LEU A 129 -10.75 3.41 14.56
C LEU A 129 -9.75 2.36 15.08
N VAL A 130 -9.24 1.52 14.19
CA VAL A 130 -8.29 0.45 14.49
C VAL A 130 -6.93 0.82 13.95
N VAL A 131 -5.91 0.72 14.80
CA VAL A 131 -4.54 1.16 14.53
C VAL A 131 -3.52 0.13 15.04
N GLY A 132 -2.32 0.13 14.47
CA GLY A 132 -1.24 -0.74 14.93
C GLY A 132 -0.54 -0.29 16.21
N PRO A 133 0.49 -1.01 16.65
CA PRO A 133 1.11 -0.85 17.97
C PRO A 133 1.75 0.52 18.17
N ASN A 134 1.71 1.02 19.41
CA ASN A 134 2.28 2.29 19.84
C ASN A 134 1.66 3.56 19.21
N PHE A 135 0.58 3.43 18.44
CA PHE A 135 -0.09 4.57 17.82
C PHE A 135 -0.54 5.61 18.85
N LYS A 136 -1.23 5.19 19.92
CA LYS A 136 -1.85 6.12 20.88
C LYS A 136 -0.81 6.95 21.61
N GLU A 137 0.30 6.33 21.99
CA GLU A 137 1.40 7.02 22.69
C GLU A 137 2.06 8.08 21.80
N ASN A 138 2.17 7.82 20.50
CA ASN A 138 2.89 8.69 19.57
C ASN A 138 2.02 9.79 18.95
N PHE A 139 0.73 9.51 18.71
CA PHE A 139 -0.11 10.36 17.87
C PHE A 139 -1.33 10.95 18.58
N MET A 140 -1.54 10.67 19.87
CA MET A 140 -2.62 11.27 20.66
C MET A 140 -2.07 12.04 21.87
N PRO A 141 -2.58 13.24 22.19
CA PRO A 141 -3.64 13.97 21.47
C PRO A 141 -3.14 14.56 20.13
N GLY A 142 -4.10 14.95 19.29
CA GLY A 142 -3.84 15.55 17.98
C GLY A 142 -3.84 17.08 18.04
N TYR A 143 -3.78 17.71 16.86
CA TYR A 143 -3.95 19.15 16.70
C TYR A 143 -5.44 19.51 16.78
N PRO A 144 -5.85 20.59 17.48
CA PRO A 144 -5.01 21.64 18.04
C PRO A 144 -4.59 21.43 19.50
N THR A 145 -4.96 20.33 20.19
CA THR A 145 -4.55 20.10 21.58
C THR A 145 -3.02 20.03 21.73
N LYS A 146 -2.34 19.42 20.76
CA LYS A 146 -0.87 19.41 20.63
C LYS A 146 -0.48 20.14 19.35
N GLU A 147 0.31 21.21 19.48
CA GLU A 147 0.63 22.15 18.39
C GLU A 147 1.43 21.50 17.25
N ASP A 148 2.37 20.61 17.59
CA ASP A 148 3.23 19.88 16.66
C ASP A 148 2.71 18.47 16.34
N ALA A 149 1.42 18.21 16.59
CA ALA A 149 0.83 16.92 16.28
C ALA A 149 0.76 16.64 14.77
N LEU A 150 0.93 15.37 14.43
CA LEU A 150 0.93 14.86 13.07
C LEU A 150 -0.46 14.41 12.62
N LEU A 151 -1.44 14.39 13.53
CA LEU A 151 -2.84 14.05 13.31
C LEU A 151 -3.76 15.09 13.98
N LEU A 152 -5.05 15.10 13.65
CA LEU A 152 -6.05 16.01 14.21
C LEU A 152 -6.77 15.37 15.39
N ASP A 153 -7.16 16.15 16.40
CA ASP A 153 -8.04 15.66 17.46
C ASP A 153 -9.37 15.12 16.90
N SER A 154 -9.86 15.73 15.82
CA SER A 154 -11.09 15.31 15.13
C SER A 154 -11.01 13.90 14.55
N ASP A 155 -9.80 13.36 14.35
CA ASP A 155 -9.61 12.01 13.85
C ASP A 155 -10.06 10.96 14.88
N PHE A 156 -9.95 11.29 16.18
CA PHE A 156 -10.23 10.38 17.29
C PHE A 156 -11.48 10.78 18.09
N GLU A 157 -11.97 12.00 17.91
CA GLU A 157 -12.94 12.63 18.81
C GLU A 157 -14.24 11.83 18.97
N GLY A 158 -14.48 11.35 20.19
CA GLY A 158 -15.71 10.63 20.55
C GLY A 158 -15.82 9.23 19.93
N ARG A 159 -14.73 8.69 19.38
CA ARG A 159 -14.64 7.34 18.81
C ARG A 159 -13.93 6.38 19.75
N ASN A 160 -14.20 5.09 19.60
CA ASN A 160 -13.30 4.08 20.15
C ASN A 160 -12.06 3.96 19.25
N VAL A 161 -10.88 4.29 19.78
CA VAL A 161 -9.60 4.00 19.13
C VAL A 161 -9.07 2.69 19.70
N ARG A 162 -8.97 1.64 18.89
CA ARG A 162 -8.45 0.33 19.28
C ARG A 162 -7.04 0.15 18.72
N GLU A 163 -6.06 0.18 19.62
CA GLU A 163 -4.68 -0.18 19.31
C GLU A 163 -4.52 -1.70 19.38
N ILE A 164 -4.12 -2.32 18.27
CA ILE A 164 -3.93 -3.76 18.17
C ILE A 164 -2.64 -4.17 18.88
N LYS A 165 -2.75 -5.23 19.68
CA LYS A 165 -1.61 -5.90 20.31
C LYS A 165 -1.40 -7.22 19.60
N PHE A 166 -0.16 -7.44 19.18
CA PHE A 166 0.27 -8.68 18.57
C PHE A 166 0.91 -9.58 19.62
N SER A 167 0.72 -10.88 19.44
CA SER A 167 1.37 -11.93 20.23
C SER A 167 2.22 -12.78 19.30
N ASP A 168 3.29 -13.37 19.82
CA ASP A 168 4.12 -14.30 19.05
C ASP A 168 3.46 -15.66 18.80
N ASP A 169 2.30 -15.93 19.42
CA ASP A 169 1.57 -17.20 19.32
C ASP A 169 1.00 -17.47 17.92
N LEU A 170 0.76 -16.42 17.13
CA LEU A 170 0.24 -16.51 15.77
C LEU A 170 1.15 -15.73 14.83
N GLN A 171 1.77 -16.44 13.89
CA GLN A 171 2.57 -15.85 12.84
C GLN A 171 2.12 -16.34 11.46
N ILE A 172 2.13 -15.44 10.48
CA ILE A 172 1.82 -15.75 9.08
C ILE A 172 2.92 -15.10 8.22
N GLY A 173 3.68 -15.92 7.48
CA GLY A 173 4.74 -15.44 6.57
C GLY A 173 5.80 -14.56 7.25
N GLY A 174 6.16 -14.85 8.50
CA GLY A 174 7.12 -14.07 9.27
C GLY A 174 6.56 -12.82 9.97
N PHE A 175 5.25 -12.57 9.88
CA PHE A 175 4.57 -11.48 10.56
C PHE A 175 3.79 -11.99 11.77
N PRO A 176 3.97 -11.41 12.98
CA PRO A 176 3.00 -11.54 14.06
C PRO A 176 1.61 -11.15 13.56
N ALA A 177 0.59 -11.94 13.88
CA ALA A 177 -0.73 -11.77 13.31
C ALA A 177 -1.82 -11.75 14.38
N HIS A 178 -2.88 -10.99 14.11
CA HIS A 178 -4.06 -10.85 14.94
C HIS A 178 -5.30 -11.21 14.11
N ASP A 179 -6.08 -12.20 14.56
CA ASP A 179 -7.34 -12.56 13.92
C ASP A 179 -8.43 -11.56 14.30
N PHE A 180 -8.78 -10.67 13.35
CA PHE A 180 -9.63 -9.51 13.63
C PHE A 180 -11.07 -9.88 13.95
N PHE A 181 -11.61 -10.89 13.25
CA PHE A 181 -12.96 -11.41 13.49
C PHE A 181 -12.98 -12.62 14.44
N GLY A 182 -11.82 -13.24 14.68
CA GLY A 182 -11.67 -14.42 15.55
C GLY A 182 -12.08 -15.73 14.87
N ASP A 183 -12.30 -15.71 13.55
CA ASP A 183 -12.73 -16.86 12.76
C ASP A 183 -11.80 -17.17 11.58
N GLY A 184 -10.68 -16.46 11.45
CA GLY A 184 -9.66 -16.66 10.44
C GLY A 184 -10.00 -16.14 9.05
N SER A 185 -11.02 -15.28 8.94
CA SER A 185 -11.41 -14.63 7.68
C SER A 185 -10.65 -13.33 7.38
N LEU A 186 -10.15 -12.64 8.40
CA LEU A 186 -9.33 -11.43 8.27
C LEU A 186 -8.25 -11.40 9.36
N TYR A 187 -6.99 -11.37 8.94
CA TYR A 187 -5.87 -11.15 9.83
C TYR A 187 -5.31 -9.74 9.66
N LEU A 188 -4.90 -9.12 10.75
CA LEU A 188 -3.97 -7.98 10.73
C LEU A 188 -2.58 -8.54 10.97
N LEU A 189 -1.56 -7.96 10.33
CA LEU A 189 -0.17 -8.38 10.40
C LEU A 189 0.68 -7.20 10.88
N ASP A 190 1.54 -7.42 11.87
CA ASP A 190 2.49 -6.42 12.36
C ASP A 190 3.63 -6.23 11.35
N ALA A 191 3.63 -5.10 10.64
CA ALA A 191 4.55 -4.81 9.54
C ALA A 191 5.42 -3.55 9.83
N PRO A 192 6.13 -3.50 10.96
CA PRO A 192 6.86 -2.31 11.39
C PRO A 192 8.02 -1.95 10.46
N GLY A 193 8.36 -0.67 10.43
CA GLY A 193 9.55 -0.16 9.74
C GLY A 193 9.26 1.10 8.94
N HIS A 194 8.19 1.08 8.14
CA HIS A 194 7.76 2.26 7.39
C HIS A 194 7.30 3.38 8.32
N ALA A 195 6.32 3.09 9.17
CA ALA A 195 5.77 4.02 10.13
C ALA A 195 5.53 3.33 11.48
N VAL A 196 5.49 4.12 12.56
CA VAL A 196 5.06 3.62 13.88
C VAL A 196 3.64 3.07 13.76
N GLY A 197 3.47 1.83 14.20
CA GLY A 197 2.18 1.15 14.14
C GLY A 197 1.75 0.70 12.75
N HIS A 198 2.69 0.58 11.79
CA HIS A 198 2.35 0.07 10.46
C HIS A 198 1.88 -1.39 10.52
N ILE A 199 0.71 -1.64 9.93
CA ILE A 199 0.08 -2.95 9.81
C ILE A 199 -0.35 -3.22 8.38
N ALA A 200 -0.28 -4.49 7.99
CA ALA A 200 -0.91 -5.01 6.78
C ALA A 200 -2.15 -5.83 7.15
N SER A 201 -2.96 -6.21 6.16
CA SER A 201 -4.09 -7.12 6.37
C SER A 201 -4.09 -8.28 5.38
N LEU A 202 -4.35 -9.49 5.87
CA LEU A 202 -4.51 -10.69 5.05
C LEU A 202 -5.97 -11.15 5.09
N ALA A 203 -6.68 -10.91 3.98
CA ALA A 203 -8.09 -11.22 3.83
C ALA A 203 -8.28 -12.57 3.15
N ARG A 204 -9.02 -13.49 3.79
CA ARG A 204 -9.40 -14.77 3.19
C ARG A 204 -10.56 -14.57 2.22
N THR A 205 -10.28 -14.71 0.92
CA THR A 205 -11.25 -14.45 -0.16
C THR A 205 -12.02 -15.71 -0.59
N THR A 206 -11.39 -16.86 -0.46
CA THR A 206 -12.02 -18.19 -0.53
C THR A 206 -11.40 -19.08 0.55
N VAL A 207 -11.91 -20.30 0.76
CA VAL A 207 -11.32 -21.25 1.74
C VAL A 207 -9.80 -21.40 1.57
N ASN A 208 -9.31 -21.31 0.34
CA ASN A 208 -7.91 -21.58 -0.01
C ASN A 208 -7.15 -20.36 -0.56
N THR A 209 -7.77 -19.19 -0.73
CA THR A 209 -7.11 -18.02 -1.36
C THR A 209 -7.22 -16.77 -0.51
N PHE A 210 -6.20 -15.93 -0.61
CA PHE A 210 -6.06 -14.73 0.21
C PHE A 210 -5.64 -13.53 -0.64
N VAL A 211 -5.98 -12.35 -0.16
CA VAL A 211 -5.42 -11.09 -0.65
C VAL A 211 -4.72 -10.42 0.52
N LEU A 212 -3.45 -10.07 0.35
CA LEU A 212 -2.71 -9.24 1.28
C LEU A 212 -2.85 -7.77 0.85
N LEU A 213 -3.33 -6.95 1.77
CA LEU A 213 -3.40 -5.50 1.70
C LEU A 213 -2.19 -4.96 2.46
N GLY A 214 -1.12 -4.65 1.72
CA GLY A 214 0.21 -4.41 2.29
C GLY A 214 0.41 -3.03 2.88
N GLY A 215 -0.50 -2.07 2.64
CA GLY A 215 -0.23 -0.65 2.88
C GLY A 215 1.13 -0.27 2.29
N ASP A 216 1.88 0.52 3.05
CA ASP A 216 3.25 0.94 2.73
C ASP A 216 4.34 -0.03 3.20
N SER A 217 4.09 -1.34 3.15
CA SER A 217 5.18 -2.32 3.34
C SER A 217 6.34 -2.08 2.36
N CYS A 218 6.03 -1.51 1.18
CA CYS A 218 6.91 -0.79 0.27
C CYS A 218 6.05 -0.03 -0.75
N HIS A 219 6.66 0.83 -1.57
CA HIS A 219 5.95 1.69 -2.53
C HIS A 219 6.08 1.26 -3.98
N PHE A 220 6.94 0.27 -4.27
CA PHE A 220 7.18 -0.20 -5.63
C PHE A 220 7.42 -1.71 -5.66
N PRO A 221 6.74 -2.48 -6.55
CA PRO A 221 6.89 -3.94 -6.57
C PRO A 221 8.30 -4.44 -6.85
N GLY A 222 9.12 -3.64 -7.55
CA GLY A 222 10.53 -3.95 -7.80
C GLY A 222 11.41 -4.05 -6.55
N VAL A 223 10.86 -3.72 -5.36
CA VAL A 223 11.52 -3.87 -4.06
C VAL A 223 11.41 -5.30 -3.49
N PHE A 224 10.41 -6.08 -3.91
CA PHE A 224 10.24 -7.48 -3.50
C PHE A 224 10.12 -8.45 -4.68
N ARG A 225 10.18 -7.94 -5.92
CA ARG A 225 10.17 -8.73 -7.16
C ARG A 225 11.32 -8.32 -8.08
N PRO A 226 11.99 -9.25 -8.76
CA PRO A 226 11.93 -10.71 -8.57
C PRO A 226 12.41 -11.15 -7.18
N SER A 227 12.19 -12.41 -6.82
CA SER A 227 12.72 -12.99 -5.58
C SER A 227 13.04 -14.48 -5.76
N ALA A 228 13.65 -15.09 -4.74
CA ALA A 228 13.85 -16.54 -4.70
C ALA A 228 12.53 -17.32 -4.68
N HIS A 229 11.42 -16.68 -4.28
CA HIS A 229 10.10 -17.28 -4.21
C HIS A 229 9.25 -17.01 -5.46
N LEU A 230 9.57 -15.97 -6.24
CA LEU A 230 8.93 -15.62 -7.49
C LEU A 230 9.97 -15.11 -8.49
N THR A 231 10.49 -16.02 -9.31
CA THR A 231 11.57 -15.71 -10.26
C THR A 231 11.04 -15.12 -11.56
N LEU A 232 11.79 -14.19 -12.15
CA LEU A 232 11.49 -13.57 -13.44
C LEU A 232 11.57 -14.63 -14.56
N PRO A 233 10.48 -14.89 -15.30
CA PRO A 233 10.53 -15.86 -16.39
C PRO A 233 11.39 -15.35 -17.54
N SER A 234 12.00 -16.24 -18.32
CA SER A 234 12.85 -15.87 -19.47
C SER A 234 12.13 -15.06 -20.56
N THR A 235 10.81 -15.23 -20.64
CA THR A 235 9.91 -14.44 -21.47
C THR A 235 8.74 -13.99 -20.60
N ILE A 236 8.42 -12.70 -20.63
CA ILE A 236 7.31 -12.15 -19.85
C ILE A 236 6.00 -12.78 -20.32
N PRO A 237 5.14 -13.30 -19.42
CA PRO A 237 3.90 -13.96 -19.80
C PRO A 237 2.99 -13.03 -20.61
N SER A 238 2.34 -13.59 -21.64
CA SER A 238 1.43 -12.82 -22.51
C SER A 238 0.20 -12.25 -21.79
N THR A 239 -0.08 -12.73 -20.58
CA THR A 239 -1.11 -12.20 -19.68
C THR A 239 -0.75 -10.82 -19.12
N VAL A 240 0.54 -10.47 -19.08
CA VAL A 240 1.06 -9.16 -18.66
C VAL A 240 0.89 -8.15 -19.80
N ARG A 241 0.27 -7.01 -19.52
CA ARG A 241 0.05 -5.95 -20.51
C ARG A 241 1.29 -5.07 -20.64
N MET A 242 2.25 -5.50 -21.47
CA MET A 242 3.46 -4.73 -21.72
C MET A 242 3.20 -3.51 -22.62
N ASP A 243 3.81 -2.38 -22.28
CA ASP A 243 3.81 -1.15 -23.08
C ASP A 243 4.37 -1.40 -24.49
N ALA A 244 3.95 -0.60 -25.46
CA ALA A 244 4.41 -0.70 -26.85
C ALA A 244 5.92 -0.41 -27.03
N ARG A 245 6.59 0.12 -25.99
CA ARG A 245 8.04 0.38 -25.95
C ARG A 245 8.86 -0.91 -25.84
N PHE A 246 8.23 -2.03 -25.47
CA PHE A 246 8.90 -3.33 -25.33
C PHE A 246 8.50 -4.29 -26.47
N PRO A 247 9.40 -5.19 -26.89
CA PRO A 247 9.10 -6.17 -27.95
C PRO A 247 8.03 -7.16 -27.52
N ARG A 248 7.41 -7.83 -28.49
CA ARG A 248 6.39 -8.88 -28.27
C ARG A 248 6.75 -10.12 -29.11
N PRO A 249 7.03 -11.29 -28.49
CA PRO A 249 7.12 -11.53 -27.04
C PRO A 249 8.24 -10.71 -26.37
N CYS A 250 8.07 -10.36 -25.10
CA CYS A 250 9.02 -9.54 -24.36
C CYS A 250 10.01 -10.46 -23.61
N PRO A 251 11.31 -10.49 -23.97
CA PRO A 251 12.29 -11.27 -23.24
C PRO A 251 12.64 -10.57 -21.92
N SER A 252 12.97 -11.33 -20.88
CA SER A 252 13.40 -10.75 -19.60
C SER A 252 14.70 -9.95 -19.71
N SER A 253 15.49 -10.19 -20.77
CA SER A 253 16.72 -9.44 -21.04
C SER A 253 16.52 -7.94 -21.19
N CYS A 254 15.29 -7.48 -21.52
CA CYS A 254 14.94 -6.06 -21.52
C CYS A 254 14.99 -5.41 -20.13
N PHE A 255 14.97 -6.21 -19.06
CA PHE A 255 14.97 -5.75 -17.67
C PHE A 255 16.20 -6.24 -16.91
N THR A 256 16.66 -7.47 -17.17
CA THR A 256 17.89 -7.96 -16.53
C THR A 256 19.11 -7.16 -16.98
N SER A 257 19.11 -6.56 -18.17
CA SER A 257 20.19 -5.68 -18.67
C SER A 257 20.43 -4.45 -17.79
N ILE A 258 19.38 -3.95 -17.12
CA ILE A 258 19.42 -2.77 -16.25
C ILE A 258 19.39 -3.11 -14.75
N HIS A 259 19.32 -4.40 -14.41
CA HIS A 259 19.26 -4.85 -13.02
C HIS A 259 20.58 -4.52 -12.28
N PRO A 260 20.56 -3.99 -11.05
CA PRO A 260 21.79 -3.64 -10.33
C PRO A 260 22.73 -4.82 -10.03
N VAL A 261 22.16 -6.02 -9.92
CA VAL A 261 22.88 -7.28 -9.61
C VAL A 261 22.71 -8.25 -10.79
N GLN A 262 23.62 -8.19 -11.76
CA GLN A 262 23.47 -8.87 -13.06
C GLN A 262 23.42 -10.40 -12.98
N ASP A 263 24.24 -11.00 -12.12
CA ASP A 263 24.37 -12.45 -11.95
C ASP A 263 23.13 -13.11 -11.32
N GLN A 264 22.28 -12.33 -10.65
CA GLN A 264 21.11 -12.81 -9.91
C GLN A 264 19.81 -12.10 -10.31
N ALA A 265 19.81 -11.37 -11.44
CA ALA A 265 18.74 -10.48 -11.86
C ALA A 265 17.35 -11.13 -12.03
N SER A 266 17.28 -12.47 -12.12
CA SER A 266 16.01 -13.19 -12.22
C SER A 266 15.41 -13.62 -10.87
N SER A 267 16.16 -13.49 -9.78
CA SER A 267 15.80 -14.02 -8.46
C SER A 267 16.06 -13.06 -7.31
N THR A 268 16.47 -11.82 -7.60
CA THR A 268 16.64 -10.76 -6.61
C THR A 268 15.86 -9.52 -7.02
N PRO A 269 15.41 -8.68 -6.07
CA PRO A 269 14.70 -7.46 -6.40
C PRO A 269 15.59 -6.43 -7.10
N PHE A 270 14.97 -5.57 -7.92
CA PHE A 270 15.65 -4.43 -8.54
C PHE A 270 16.12 -3.40 -7.51
N TYR A 271 15.38 -3.29 -6.40
CA TYR A 271 15.54 -2.22 -5.43
C TYR A 271 15.56 -2.74 -3.99
N ASN A 272 16.21 -1.98 -3.14
CA ASN A 272 16.06 -1.99 -1.69
C ASN A 272 15.40 -0.67 -1.25
N LEU A 273 14.95 -0.63 -0.01
CA LEU A 273 14.50 0.61 0.64
C LEU A 273 15.72 1.48 1.01
N PRO A 274 15.69 2.81 0.79
CA PRO A 274 16.71 3.74 1.26
C PRO A 274 17.01 3.57 2.74
N GLN A 275 18.30 3.50 3.11
CA GLN A 275 18.73 3.29 4.49
C GLN A 275 19.06 4.59 5.24
N ALA A 276 18.91 5.74 4.59
CA ALA A 276 19.15 7.05 5.19
C ALA A 276 18.10 7.35 6.27
N LYS A 277 18.55 7.92 7.39
CA LYS A 277 17.65 8.38 8.46
C LYS A 277 16.89 9.63 8.02
N GLY A 278 15.67 9.81 8.52
CA GLY A 278 14.80 10.94 8.17
C GLY A 278 14.21 10.85 6.76
N GLY A 279 14.25 9.66 6.13
CA GLY A 279 13.51 9.38 4.90
C GLY A 279 12.06 9.02 5.17
N TRP A 280 11.42 8.38 4.20
CA TRP A 280 10.04 7.91 4.28
C TRP A 280 9.83 6.72 5.23
N TYR A 281 10.91 6.10 5.72
CA TYR A 281 10.88 4.94 6.61
C TYR A 281 11.41 5.32 7.99
N ALA A 282 10.57 5.14 9.03
CA ALA A 282 10.91 5.42 10.42
C ALA A 282 12.05 4.51 10.94
N ASP A 283 12.09 3.26 10.52
CA ASP A 283 13.13 2.27 10.79
C ASP A 283 13.45 1.48 9.50
N PRO A 284 14.34 2.01 8.64
CA PRO A 284 14.62 1.42 7.33
C PRO A 284 15.16 -0.01 7.36
N PRO A 285 16.08 -0.41 8.27
CA PRO A 285 16.50 -1.79 8.39
C PRO A 285 15.33 -2.73 8.68
N ARG A 286 14.45 -2.35 9.62
CA ARG A 286 13.29 -3.17 9.97
C ARG A 286 12.26 -3.24 8.85
N ALA A 287 12.05 -2.14 8.12
CA ALA A 287 11.21 -2.12 6.94
C ALA A 287 11.74 -3.09 5.86
N GLN A 288 13.05 -3.15 5.67
CA GLN A 288 13.69 -4.05 4.69
C GLN A 288 13.54 -5.53 5.07
N GLU A 289 13.58 -5.86 6.38
CA GLU A 289 13.24 -7.19 6.86
C GLU A 289 11.78 -7.57 6.57
N ARG A 290 10.85 -6.61 6.72
CA ARG A 290 9.43 -6.85 6.38
C ARG A 290 9.21 -7.04 4.89
N VAL A 291 9.91 -6.29 4.04
CA VAL A 291 9.93 -6.52 2.58
C VAL A 291 10.40 -7.93 2.24
N THR A 292 11.41 -8.44 2.95
CA THR A 292 11.90 -9.81 2.74
C THR A 292 10.83 -10.83 3.07
N SER A 293 10.14 -10.65 4.20
CA SER A 293 8.99 -11.48 4.62
C SER A 293 7.81 -11.37 3.63
N LEU A 294 7.56 -10.18 3.09
CA LEU A 294 6.55 -9.91 2.06
C LEU A 294 6.82 -10.72 0.79
N SER A 295 8.09 -10.89 0.40
CA SER A 295 8.47 -11.67 -0.79
C SER A 295 8.12 -13.15 -0.68
N GLU A 296 8.09 -13.72 0.54
CA GLU A 296 7.65 -15.10 0.79
C GLU A 296 6.14 -15.24 0.57
N LEU A 297 5.36 -14.30 1.12
CA LEU A 297 3.90 -14.23 0.89
C LEU A 297 3.60 -14.04 -0.61
N ASP A 298 4.37 -13.20 -1.30
CA ASP A 298 4.21 -12.96 -2.73
C ASP A 298 4.56 -14.17 -3.59
N GLY A 299 5.47 -15.04 -3.14
CA GLY A 299 5.75 -16.30 -3.81
C GLY A 299 4.66 -17.37 -3.66
N ASP A 300 3.74 -17.23 -2.70
CA ASP A 300 2.69 -18.22 -2.49
C ASP A 300 1.56 -18.09 -3.53
N GLU A 301 1.34 -19.13 -4.33
CA GLU A 301 0.33 -19.13 -5.40
C GLU A 301 -1.12 -18.88 -4.93
N ASN A 302 -1.39 -18.95 -3.63
CA ASN A 302 -2.69 -18.73 -3.03
C ASN A 302 -2.85 -17.36 -2.37
N ILE A 303 -1.85 -16.49 -2.44
CA ILE A 303 -1.88 -15.14 -1.89
C ILE A 303 -1.65 -14.12 -3.01
N LEU A 304 -2.58 -13.18 -3.20
CA LEU A 304 -2.36 -12.01 -4.03
C LEU A 304 -1.86 -10.86 -3.16
N VAL A 305 -0.63 -10.37 -3.39
CA VAL A 305 -0.07 -9.22 -2.67
C VAL A 305 -0.40 -7.93 -3.42
N LEU A 306 -1.08 -7.01 -2.72
CA LEU A 306 -1.41 -5.66 -3.18
C LEU A 306 -0.85 -4.63 -2.18
N ILE A 307 0.18 -3.90 -2.58
CA ILE A 307 0.71 -2.75 -1.80
C ILE A 307 -0.07 -1.48 -2.17
N ALA A 308 -0.10 -0.47 -1.30
CA ALA A 308 -0.98 0.70 -1.46
C ALA A 308 -0.79 1.45 -2.79
N HIS A 309 0.43 1.43 -3.33
CA HIS A 309 0.82 2.22 -4.51
C HIS A 309 1.16 1.42 -5.77
N ASP A 310 0.69 0.18 -5.87
CA ASP A 310 0.91 -0.63 -7.07
C ASP A 310 0.04 -0.16 -8.25
N MET A 311 0.71 0.37 -9.28
CA MET A 311 0.11 0.76 -10.56
C MET A 311 -0.68 -0.37 -11.24
N ALA A 312 -0.34 -1.63 -10.99
CA ALA A 312 -1.04 -2.78 -11.58
C ALA A 312 -2.54 -2.78 -11.23
N MET A 313 -2.91 -2.23 -10.06
CA MET A 313 -4.32 -2.19 -9.63
C MET A 313 -5.19 -1.27 -10.48
N LEU A 314 -4.63 -0.27 -11.20
CA LEU A 314 -5.38 0.56 -12.15
C LEU A 314 -5.93 -0.24 -13.35
N GLU A 315 -5.40 -1.44 -13.58
CA GLU A 315 -5.87 -2.35 -14.61
C GLU A 315 -7.17 -3.08 -14.22
N ILE A 316 -7.51 -3.13 -12.92
CA ILE A 316 -8.75 -3.71 -12.41
C ILE A 316 -9.90 -2.76 -12.72
N LYS A 317 -10.82 -3.18 -13.59
CA LYS A 317 -12.05 -2.42 -13.90
C LYS A 317 -13.24 -2.81 -13.03
N GLU A 318 -13.07 -3.86 -12.25
CA GLU A 318 -14.05 -4.40 -11.32
C GLU A 318 -13.86 -3.79 -9.93
N LEU A 319 -14.08 -2.49 -9.84
CA LEU A 319 -13.94 -1.73 -8.60
C LEU A 319 -15.25 -1.71 -7.80
N PHE A 320 -15.16 -1.25 -6.55
CA PHE A 320 -16.30 -0.75 -5.80
C PHE A 320 -17.11 0.25 -6.66
N PRO A 321 -18.46 0.23 -6.61
CA PRO A 321 -19.31 -0.50 -5.67
C PRO A 321 -19.80 -1.88 -6.12
N ARG A 322 -19.63 -2.24 -7.39
CA ARG A 322 -20.37 -3.37 -7.99
C ARG A 322 -19.66 -4.71 -7.93
N HIS A 323 -18.36 -4.71 -7.64
CA HIS A 323 -17.53 -5.91 -7.73
C HIS A 323 -16.67 -6.10 -6.49
N ASN A 324 -16.22 -7.34 -6.31
CA ASN A 324 -15.18 -7.72 -5.36
C ASN A 324 -14.03 -8.40 -6.11
N ILE A 325 -12.88 -8.50 -5.45
CA ILE A 325 -11.66 -9.06 -6.02
C ILE A 325 -11.44 -10.53 -5.64
N ASN A 326 -12.45 -11.21 -5.06
CA ASN A 326 -12.27 -12.55 -4.50
C ASN A 326 -11.92 -13.62 -5.54
N ALA A 327 -12.35 -13.44 -6.78
CA ALA A 327 -12.06 -14.36 -7.90
C ALA A 327 -10.70 -14.08 -8.58
N TRP A 328 -9.79 -13.34 -7.94
CA TRP A 328 -8.51 -12.92 -8.53
C TRP A 328 -7.68 -14.09 -9.08
N LYS A 329 -7.70 -15.26 -8.42
CA LYS A 329 -6.91 -16.43 -8.83
C LYS A 329 -7.45 -17.04 -10.12
N GLU A 330 -8.76 -17.23 -10.21
CA GLU A 330 -9.44 -17.69 -11.43
C GLU A 330 -9.24 -16.71 -12.59
N LYS A 331 -9.23 -15.41 -12.30
CA LYS A 331 -9.00 -14.34 -13.30
C LYS A 331 -7.53 -14.15 -13.69
N GLY A 332 -6.60 -14.92 -13.12
CA GLY A 332 -5.18 -14.85 -13.45
C GLY A 332 -4.50 -13.54 -13.04
N TRP A 333 -5.07 -12.80 -12.09
CA TRP A 333 -4.57 -11.47 -11.72
C TRP A 333 -3.18 -11.53 -11.06
N LYS A 334 -2.88 -12.57 -10.29
CA LYS A 334 -1.55 -12.73 -9.67
C LYS A 334 -0.44 -12.79 -10.72
N GLU A 335 -0.58 -13.66 -11.74
CA GLU A 335 0.43 -13.77 -12.80
C GLU A 335 0.58 -12.46 -13.58
N ARG A 336 -0.56 -11.81 -13.88
CA ARG A 336 -0.56 -10.52 -14.59
C ARG A 336 0.11 -9.40 -13.79
N PHE A 337 -0.21 -9.25 -12.52
CA PHE A 337 0.30 -8.16 -11.68
C PHE A 337 1.74 -8.38 -11.23
N ALA A 338 2.18 -9.65 -11.09
CA ALA A 338 3.55 -10.00 -10.73
C ALA A 338 4.60 -9.21 -11.52
N TRP A 339 4.35 -8.99 -12.81
CA TRP A 339 5.32 -8.38 -13.73
C TRP A 339 4.84 -7.06 -14.36
N SER A 340 3.69 -6.53 -13.97
CA SER A 340 3.16 -5.28 -14.54
C SER A 340 4.04 -4.07 -14.21
N PHE A 341 4.75 -4.09 -13.07
CA PHE A 341 5.69 -3.04 -12.66
C PHE A 341 6.88 -2.88 -13.61
N LEU A 342 7.20 -3.89 -14.42
CA LEU A 342 8.28 -3.81 -15.41
C LEU A 342 8.05 -2.69 -16.43
N ASN A 343 6.80 -2.31 -16.66
CA ASN A 343 6.48 -1.16 -17.51
C ASN A 343 7.00 0.17 -16.94
N GLU A 344 7.15 0.28 -15.62
CA GLU A 344 7.66 1.49 -14.93
C GLU A 344 9.19 1.57 -14.95
N LEU A 345 9.87 0.47 -15.27
CA LEU A 345 11.33 0.48 -15.40
C LEU A 345 11.76 1.21 -16.68
N PRO A 346 12.98 1.79 -16.70
CA PRO A 346 13.57 2.32 -17.91
C PRO A 346 13.72 1.23 -18.97
N ASN A 347 13.59 1.58 -20.25
CA ASN A 347 14.02 0.67 -21.34
C ASN A 347 15.53 0.80 -21.61
N ASP A 348 16.07 -0.02 -22.51
CA ASP A 348 17.51 0.02 -22.89
C ASP A 348 17.97 1.38 -23.44
N ALA A 349 17.05 2.25 -23.86
CA ALA A 349 17.34 3.62 -24.28
C ALA A 349 17.30 4.66 -23.14
N GLY A 350 17.06 4.22 -21.89
CA GLY A 350 16.94 5.06 -20.70
C GLY A 350 15.66 5.90 -20.65
N LYS A 351 14.62 5.55 -21.42
CA LYS A 351 13.36 6.30 -21.44
C LYS A 351 12.40 5.79 -20.36
N ALA A 352 11.92 6.71 -19.52
CA ALA A 352 10.86 6.49 -18.55
C ALA A 352 9.52 6.09 -19.23
N ARG A 353 8.60 5.50 -18.45
CA ARG A 353 7.22 5.23 -18.88
C ARG A 353 6.43 6.49 -19.20
N ARG A 354 6.60 7.51 -18.38
CA ARG A 354 5.94 8.81 -18.51
C ARG A 354 6.99 9.90 -18.51
N GLU A 355 7.09 10.62 -19.62
CA GLU A 355 7.63 11.98 -19.58
C GLU A 355 6.46 12.84 -19.07
N PHE A 356 6.47 13.21 -17.79
CA PHE A 356 5.50 14.17 -17.27
C PHE A 356 5.71 15.48 -18.03
N GLU A 357 4.67 15.98 -18.71
CA GLU A 357 4.71 17.32 -19.28
C GLU A 357 4.94 18.34 -18.14
N ASP A 358 5.58 19.47 -18.42
CA ASP A 358 6.03 20.44 -17.40
C ASP A 358 4.89 21.00 -16.51
N ALA A 359 3.61 20.74 -16.83
CA ALA A 359 2.45 21.06 -15.99
C ALA A 359 2.14 19.99 -14.91
N GLU A 360 2.57 18.74 -15.09
CA GLU A 360 2.47 17.63 -14.12
C GLU A 360 3.74 17.46 -13.28
N ARG A 361 4.86 18.09 -13.69
CA ARG A 361 5.96 18.45 -12.79
C ARG A 361 5.48 19.52 -11.83
N LEU A 362 4.59 19.15 -10.91
CA LEU A 362 4.31 19.95 -9.72
C LEU A 362 5.66 20.16 -9.05
N ASP A 363 6.12 21.42 -9.10
CA ASP A 363 7.37 21.99 -8.60
C ASP A 363 7.90 21.19 -7.39
N ILE A 364 8.61 20.07 -7.66
CA ILE A 364 9.27 19.25 -6.63
C ILE A 364 10.46 20.08 -6.17
N LYS A 365 10.18 21.15 -5.42
CA LYS A 365 11.19 21.98 -4.81
C LYS A 365 11.98 21.06 -3.90
N SER A 366 13.23 20.82 -4.27
CA SER A 366 14.21 20.18 -3.39
C SER A 366 14.13 20.89 -2.04
N PRO A 367 13.68 20.25 -0.96
CA PRO A 367 13.63 20.91 0.32
C PRO A 367 15.06 20.87 0.88
N ASP A 368 15.78 21.98 0.75
CA ASP A 368 16.82 22.38 1.69
C ASP A 368 16.18 22.70 3.06
N ASN A 369 15.31 21.83 3.56
CA ASN A 369 14.59 21.97 4.82
C ASN A 369 14.58 20.61 5.51
N GLU A 370 15.73 20.26 6.08
CA GLU A 370 15.99 19.04 6.85
C GLU A 370 15.20 18.98 8.18
N ASP A 371 14.50 20.06 8.56
CA ASP A 371 14.01 20.25 9.94
C ASP A 371 12.67 19.55 10.27
N TRP A 372 11.91 19.08 9.28
CA TRP A 372 10.68 18.30 9.53
C TRP A 372 10.91 16.79 9.63
N ARG A 373 12.05 16.30 9.11
CA ARG A 373 12.41 14.87 9.02
C ARG A 373 13.03 14.32 10.31
N SER A 374 13.30 15.18 11.28
CA SER A 374 14.06 14.88 12.51
C SER A 374 13.19 14.81 13.77
N ARG A 375 11.86 14.85 13.65
CA ARG A 375 10.93 14.84 14.78
C ARG A 375 10.11 13.55 14.87
#